data_AF-A0A5C4SRS9-F1
#
_entry.id   AF-A0A5C4SRS9-F1
#
_cell.length_a   1.000
_cell.length_b   1.000
_cell.length_c   1.000
_cell.angle_alpha   90.00
_cell.angle_beta   90.00
_cell.angle_gamma   90.00
#
_symmetry.space_group_name_H-M   'P 1'
#
loop_
_entity.id
_entity.type
_entity.pdbx_description
1 polymer ?
#
loop_
_entity_poly.entity_id
_entity_poly.type
_entity_poly.pdbx_seq_one_letter_code
_entity_poly.pdbx_strand_id
1 'polypeptide(L)'
;MGLFSEFWSMLFANQKNVVRDTVEVFRENAERSAVRAHDLQGAALAQFAAEFATSDKGRFDKVMDGVNRLPRPMLALGTLGLMVSAMVDPLWFAARMQGIALVPEPLWWLLGIVVSFYFGARSQAKTQAFQEGIARSLARVPQAVSSIERLTSPPAGDPQEGSKNPALAEWHRSPGA
;
A
#
# COMPACT_ATOMS: atom_id res chain seq x y z
N MET A 1 -9.26 -43.83 -56.81
CA MET A 1 -8.88 -42.75 -55.87
C MET A 1 -8.74 -43.38 -54.50
N GLY A 2 -7.53 -43.35 -53.94
CA GLY A 2 -6.96 -44.49 -53.21
C GLY A 2 -7.36 -44.66 -51.75
N LEU A 3 -7.90 -45.83 -51.43
CA LEU A 3 -8.01 -46.37 -50.06
C LEU A 3 -6.63 -46.41 -49.35
N PHE A 4 -5.55 -46.54 -50.12
CA PHE A 4 -4.18 -46.43 -49.60
C PHE A 4 -3.82 -45.04 -49.07
N SER A 5 -4.39 -43.96 -49.61
CA SER A 5 -4.15 -42.60 -49.10
C SER A 5 -4.94 -42.28 -47.83
N GLU A 6 -6.12 -42.88 -47.64
CA GLU A 6 -6.88 -42.78 -46.38
C GLU A 6 -6.21 -43.55 -45.25
N PHE A 7 -5.68 -44.74 -45.54
CA PHE A 7 -4.94 -45.52 -44.55
C PHE A 7 -3.63 -44.81 -44.12
N TRP A 8 -2.91 -44.22 -45.09
CA TRP A 8 -1.73 -43.41 -44.80
C TRP A 8 -2.07 -42.10 -44.08
N SER A 9 -3.18 -41.43 -44.40
CA SER A 9 -3.56 -40.21 -43.67
C SER A 9 -4.00 -40.51 -42.25
N MET A 10 -4.68 -41.62 -41.99
CA MET A 10 -5.13 -42.01 -40.64
C MET A 10 -3.95 -42.40 -39.73
N LEU A 11 -2.96 -43.12 -40.25
CA LEU A 11 -1.74 -43.48 -39.50
C LEU A 11 -0.85 -42.25 -39.22
N PHE A 12 -0.73 -41.31 -40.16
CA PHE A 12 0.18 -40.16 -40.02
C PHE A 12 -0.46 -38.90 -39.44
N ALA A 13 -1.79 -38.78 -39.46
CA ALA A 13 -2.50 -37.73 -38.73
C ALA A 13 -2.44 -37.96 -37.21
N ASN A 14 -2.51 -39.23 -36.77
CA ASN A 14 -2.43 -39.58 -35.36
C ASN A 14 -1.01 -39.34 -34.79
N GLN A 15 0.03 -39.54 -35.60
CA GLN A 15 1.41 -39.27 -35.19
C GLN A 15 1.74 -37.78 -34.98
N LYS A 16 1.12 -36.85 -35.72
CA LYS A 16 1.37 -35.41 -35.52
C LYS A 16 0.91 -34.91 -34.15
N ASN A 17 -0.16 -35.49 -33.59
CA ASN A 17 -0.59 -35.21 -32.23
C ASN A 17 0.31 -35.89 -31.19
N VAL A 18 0.70 -37.15 -31.41
CA VAL A 18 1.56 -37.89 -30.45
C VAL A 18 2.98 -37.31 -30.37
N VAL A 19 3.55 -36.83 -31.48
CA VAL A 19 4.87 -36.17 -31.47
C VAL A 19 4.77 -34.80 -30.80
N ARG A 20 3.68 -34.05 -30.99
CA ARG A 20 3.42 -32.80 -30.26
C ARG A 20 3.27 -33.06 -28.75
N ASP A 21 2.49 -34.06 -28.37
CA ASP A 21 2.28 -34.45 -26.97
C ASP A 21 3.56 -34.98 -26.33
N THR A 22 4.44 -35.66 -27.07
CA THR A 22 5.72 -36.16 -26.55
C THR A 22 6.79 -35.05 -26.47
N VAL A 23 6.78 -34.06 -27.36
CA VAL A 23 7.70 -32.90 -27.28
C VAL A 23 7.28 -31.93 -26.18
N GLU A 24 5.98 -31.78 -25.90
CA GLU A 24 5.48 -31.05 -24.71
C GLU A 24 5.90 -31.71 -23.38
N VAL A 25 6.30 -32.99 -23.38
CA VAL A 25 6.80 -33.72 -22.20
C VAL A 25 8.30 -33.50 -21.95
N PHE A 26 9.10 -33.18 -22.98
CA PHE A 26 10.55 -32.93 -22.84
C PHE A 26 10.94 -31.45 -22.82
N ARG A 27 10.04 -30.54 -23.19
CA ARG A 27 10.26 -29.10 -23.09
C ARG A 27 9.02 -28.46 -22.51
N GLU A 28 9.14 -28.02 -21.26
CA GLU A 28 8.08 -27.34 -20.55
C GLU A 28 7.52 -26.19 -21.39
N ASN A 29 6.21 -26.23 -21.62
CA ASN A 29 5.50 -25.28 -22.47
C ASN A 29 5.59 -23.89 -21.81
N ALA A 30 6.48 -23.03 -22.31
CA ALA A 30 6.90 -21.79 -21.66
C ALA A 30 5.72 -20.88 -21.27
N GLU A 31 4.64 -20.89 -22.05
CA GLU A 31 3.41 -20.15 -21.77
C GLU A 31 2.60 -20.76 -20.60
N ARG A 32 2.49 -22.10 -20.51
CA ARG A 32 1.83 -22.74 -19.35
C ARG A 32 2.61 -22.53 -18.05
N SER A 33 3.93 -22.33 -18.13
CA SER A 33 4.74 -22.01 -16.95
C SER A 33 4.73 -20.53 -16.60
N ALA A 34 4.65 -19.65 -17.59
CA ALA A 34 4.42 -18.22 -17.37
C ALA A 34 3.05 -17.95 -16.73
N VAL A 35 1.99 -18.64 -17.17
CA VAL A 35 0.64 -18.55 -16.58
C VAL A 35 0.65 -19.05 -15.14
N ARG A 36 1.23 -20.23 -14.87
CA ARG A 36 1.35 -20.75 -13.49
C ARG A 36 2.18 -19.84 -12.58
N ALA A 37 3.26 -19.26 -13.08
CA ALA A 37 4.06 -18.31 -12.32
C ALA A 37 3.29 -17.02 -12.01
N HIS A 38 2.53 -16.49 -12.97
CA HIS A 38 1.68 -15.32 -12.78
C HIS A 38 0.54 -15.59 -11.79
N ASP A 39 -0.09 -16.77 -11.86
CA ASP A 39 -1.14 -17.18 -10.93
C ASP A 39 -0.61 -17.35 -9.50
N LEU A 40 0.56 -17.98 -9.34
CA LEU A 40 1.24 -18.09 -8.05
C LEU A 40 1.62 -16.72 -7.50
N GLN A 41 2.08 -15.80 -8.35
CA GLN A 41 2.46 -14.45 -7.95
C GLN A 41 1.23 -13.60 -7.58
N GLY A 42 0.13 -13.72 -8.33
CA GLY A 42 -1.15 -13.10 -8.02
C GLY A 42 -1.75 -13.63 -6.72
N ALA A 43 -1.71 -14.94 -6.51
CA ALA A 43 -2.15 -15.58 -5.28
C ALA A 43 -1.30 -15.16 -4.07
N ALA A 44 0.02 -15.11 -4.22
CA ALA A 44 0.93 -14.64 -3.18
C ALA A 44 0.68 -13.17 -2.82
N LEU A 45 0.46 -12.30 -3.82
CA LEU A 45 0.12 -10.89 -3.60
C LEU A 45 -1.26 -10.71 -2.97
N ALA A 46 -2.25 -11.51 -3.35
CA ALA A 46 -3.58 -11.50 -2.75
C ALA A 46 -3.56 -11.97 -1.29
N GLN A 47 -2.79 -13.01 -1.00
CA GLN A 47 -2.58 -13.47 0.37
C GLN A 47 -1.81 -12.43 1.20
N PHE A 48 -0.76 -11.84 0.65
CA PHE A 48 -0.06 -10.72 1.30
C PHE A 48 -1.02 -9.55 1.54
N ALA A 49 -1.84 -9.19 0.56
CA ALA A 49 -2.82 -8.13 0.72
C ALA A 49 -3.85 -8.47 1.81
N ALA A 50 -4.29 -9.73 1.92
CA ALA A 50 -5.22 -10.18 2.95
C ALA A 50 -4.58 -10.20 4.36
N GLU A 51 -3.32 -10.62 4.49
CA GLU A 51 -2.61 -10.64 5.78
C GLU A 51 -2.21 -9.23 6.26
N PHE A 52 -1.93 -8.31 5.33
CA PHE A 52 -1.57 -6.91 5.63
C PHE A 52 -2.74 -5.93 5.51
N ALA A 53 -3.93 -6.37 5.09
CA ALA A 53 -5.17 -5.60 5.14
C ALA A 53 -5.58 -5.46 6.61
N THR A 54 -4.90 -4.52 7.27
CA THR A 54 -5.28 -3.83 8.50
C THR A 54 -6.03 -4.70 9.50
N SER A 55 -5.32 -5.21 10.52
CA SER A 55 -5.94 -5.72 11.74
C SER A 55 -7.03 -4.73 12.19
N ASP A 56 -8.28 -5.16 12.06
CA ASP A 56 -9.44 -4.31 12.19
C ASP A 56 -9.54 -3.90 13.67
N LYS A 57 -8.97 -2.73 14.00
CA LYS A 57 -8.86 -2.25 15.38
C LYS A 57 -10.22 -2.35 16.05
N GLY A 58 -10.26 -3.06 17.18
CA GLY A 58 -11.49 -3.37 17.87
C GLY A 58 -12.27 -2.10 18.25
N ARG A 59 -13.57 -2.23 18.49
CA ARG A 59 -14.38 -1.10 18.98
C ARG A 59 -13.80 -0.52 20.28
N PHE A 60 -13.24 -1.37 21.13
CA PHE A 60 -12.52 -0.95 22.35
C PHE A 60 -11.28 -0.11 22.04
N ASP A 61 -10.45 -0.52 21.07
CA ASP A 61 -9.27 0.24 20.66
C ASP A 61 -9.65 1.62 20.13
N LYS A 62 -10.74 1.72 19.35
CA LYS A 62 -11.25 3.00 18.84
C LYS A 62 -11.73 3.92 19.97
N VAL A 63 -12.36 3.37 21.01
CA VAL A 63 -12.76 4.13 22.20
C VAL A 63 -11.53 4.60 22.99
N MET A 64 -10.57 3.71 23.25
CA MET A 64 -9.33 4.07 23.95
C MET A 64 -8.49 5.07 23.16
N ASP A 65 -8.46 4.97 21.83
CA ASP A 65 -7.84 5.97 20.96
C ASP A 65 -8.55 7.33 21.07
N GLY A 66 -9.88 7.33 21.19
CA GLY A 66 -10.66 8.52 21.50
C GLY A 66 -10.24 9.15 22.83
N VAL A 67 -10.25 8.37 23.90
CA VAL A 67 -9.87 8.81 25.26
C VAL A 67 -8.46 9.39 25.28
N ASN A 68 -7.49 8.73 24.64
CA ASN A 68 -6.11 9.22 24.56
C ASN A 68 -5.94 10.46 23.66
N ARG A 69 -6.96 10.84 22.88
CA ARG A 69 -6.98 12.06 22.06
C ARG A 69 -7.72 13.21 22.72
N LEU A 70 -8.53 12.95 23.75
CA LEU A 70 -9.24 13.96 24.53
C LEU A 70 -8.35 14.97 25.28
N PRO A 71 -7.11 14.68 25.71
CA PRO A 71 -6.33 15.66 26.45
C PRO A 71 -6.14 16.98 25.71
N ARG A 72 -5.89 16.94 24.40
CA ARG A 72 -5.72 18.15 23.58
C ARG A 72 -6.97 19.06 23.54
N PRO A 73 -8.16 18.56 23.14
CA PRO A 73 -9.37 19.38 23.15
C PRO A 73 -9.78 19.78 24.58
N MET A 74 -9.57 18.92 25.59
CA MET A 74 -9.87 19.28 26.98
C MET A 74 -9.00 20.43 27.49
N LEU A 75 -7.71 20.47 27.12
CA LEU A 75 -6.85 21.60 27.47
C LEU A 75 -7.33 22.90 26.81
N ALA A 76 -7.67 22.86 25.52
CA ALA A 76 -8.16 24.04 24.81
C ALA A 76 -9.51 24.55 25.36
N LEU A 77 -10.47 23.64 25.59
CA LEU A 77 -11.76 24.00 26.18
C LEU A 77 -11.61 24.43 27.64
N GLY A 78 -10.69 23.81 28.39
CA GLY A 78 -10.38 24.17 29.76
C GLY A 78 -9.80 25.58 29.88
N THR A 79 -8.86 25.97 29.01
CA THR A 79 -8.30 27.33 29.03
C THR A 79 -9.33 28.38 28.63
N LEU A 80 -10.17 28.10 27.62
CA LEU A 80 -11.29 28.96 27.27
C LEU A 80 -12.29 29.07 28.43
N GLY A 81 -12.63 27.95 29.08
CA GLY A 81 -13.51 27.92 30.24
C GLY A 81 -12.96 28.71 31.42
N LEU A 82 -11.65 28.64 31.68
CA LEU A 82 -11.01 29.46 32.71
C LEU A 82 -11.11 30.95 32.38
N MET A 83 -10.85 31.34 31.13
CA MET A 83 -10.99 32.74 30.68
C MET A 83 -12.42 33.25 30.86
N VAL A 84 -13.41 32.46 30.47
CA VAL A 84 -14.83 32.80 30.66
C VAL A 84 -15.18 32.87 32.15
N SER A 85 -14.71 31.92 32.98
CA SER A 85 -14.99 31.92 34.41
C SER A 85 -14.44 33.16 35.12
N ALA A 86 -13.28 33.66 34.68
CA ALA A 86 -12.69 34.89 35.20
C ALA A 86 -13.53 36.14 34.88
N MET A 87 -14.28 36.13 33.76
CA MET A 87 -15.20 37.21 33.39
C MET A 87 -16.57 37.10 34.06
N VAL A 88 -17.08 35.88 34.23
CA VAL A 88 -18.42 35.63 34.78
C VAL A 88 -18.45 35.79 36.30
N ASP A 89 -17.47 35.23 37.01
CA ASP A 89 -17.36 35.36 38.47
C ASP A 89 -15.88 35.53 38.89
N PRO A 90 -15.38 36.78 38.89
CA PRO A 90 -13.98 37.05 39.19
C PRO A 90 -13.61 36.74 40.63
N LEU A 91 -14.55 36.84 41.58
CA LEU A 91 -14.27 36.58 42.99
C LEU A 91 -14.08 35.07 43.24
N TRP A 92 -14.95 34.25 42.64
CA TRP A 92 -14.81 32.80 42.68
C TRP A 92 -13.52 32.34 42.03
N PHE A 93 -13.17 32.90 40.86
CA PHE A 93 -11.93 32.58 40.16
C PHE A 93 -10.69 32.93 41.00
N ALA A 94 -10.64 34.16 41.55
CA ALA A 94 -9.52 34.61 42.38
C ALA A 94 -9.31 33.72 43.62
N ALA A 95 -10.39 33.28 44.27
CA ALA A 95 -10.31 32.38 45.42
C ALA A 95 -9.68 31.02 45.05
N ARG A 96 -9.90 30.48 43.84
CA ARG A 96 -9.25 29.24 43.38
C ARG A 96 -7.79 29.47 42.98
N MET A 97 -7.48 30.63 42.38
CA MET A 97 -6.10 30.99 42.07
C MET A 97 -5.22 31.09 43.31
N GLN A 98 -5.77 31.49 44.46
CA GLN A 98 -5.05 31.47 45.74
C GLN A 98 -4.62 30.04 46.13
N GLY A 99 -5.48 29.04 45.88
CA GLY A 99 -5.14 27.63 46.12
C GLY A 99 -4.00 27.16 45.21
N ILE A 100 -4.01 27.57 43.94
CA ILE A 100 -2.94 27.25 42.98
C ILE A 100 -1.61 27.92 43.39
N ALA A 101 -1.66 29.16 43.90
CA ALA A 101 -0.47 29.88 44.37
C ALA A 101 0.19 29.22 45.59
N LEU A 102 -0.57 28.46 46.39
CA LEU A 102 -0.06 27.71 47.53
C LEU A 102 0.56 26.36 47.16
N VAL A 103 0.44 25.92 45.90
CA VAL A 103 1.02 24.66 45.44
C VAL A 103 2.55 24.75 45.47
N PRO A 104 3.24 23.85 46.21
CA PRO A 104 4.70 23.85 46.27
C PRO A 104 5.35 23.71 44.89
N GLU A 105 6.46 24.43 44.67
CA GLU A 105 7.26 24.36 43.44
C GLU A 105 7.63 22.91 43.03
N PRO A 106 8.03 21.99 43.94
CA PRO A 106 8.34 20.61 43.58
C PRO A 106 7.19 19.85 42.89
N LEU A 107 5.93 20.18 43.20
CA LEU A 107 4.78 19.51 42.57
C LEU A 107 4.62 19.94 41.11
N TRP A 108 4.96 21.20 40.79
CA TRP A 108 4.99 21.67 39.40
C TRP A 108 6.06 20.95 38.58
N TRP A 109 7.23 20.73 39.17
CA TRP A 109 8.29 19.92 38.55
C TRP A 109 7.82 18.48 38.30
N LEU A 110 7.18 17.86 39.29
CA LEU A 110 6.66 16.49 39.16
C LEU A 110 5.59 16.40 38.06
N LEU A 111 4.65 17.34 38.01
CA LEU A 111 3.64 17.42 36.95
C LEU A 111 4.31 17.52 35.57
N GLY A 112 5.30 18.42 35.43
CA GLY A 112 6.07 18.60 34.20
C GLY A 112 6.78 17.32 33.76
N ILE A 113 7.41 16.60 34.68
CA ILE A 113 8.09 15.32 34.41
C ILE A 113 7.10 14.26 33.94
N VAL A 114 5.98 14.07 34.65
CA VAL A 114 5.00 13.03 34.32
C VAL A 114 4.38 13.27 32.93
N VAL A 115 3.98 14.52 32.66
CA VAL A 115 3.41 14.92 31.35
C VAL A 115 4.46 14.75 30.25
N SER A 116 5.70 15.21 30.47
CA SER A 116 6.79 15.07 29.49
C SER A 116 7.11 13.62 29.19
N PHE A 117 7.08 12.74 30.20
CA PHE A 117 7.31 11.31 29.99
C PHE A 117 6.18 10.66 29.18
N TYR A 118 4.92 10.92 29.55
CA TYR A 118 3.75 10.37 28.84
C TYR A 118 3.70 10.79 27.37
N PHE A 119 3.81 12.11 27.10
CA PHE A 119 3.76 12.62 25.73
C PHE A 119 5.08 12.45 24.97
N GLY A 120 6.22 12.43 25.66
CA GLY A 120 7.54 12.16 25.09
C GLY A 120 7.64 10.75 24.54
N ALA A 121 7.27 9.73 25.33
CA ALA A 121 7.27 8.34 24.87
C ALA A 121 6.28 8.11 23.71
N ARG A 122 5.10 8.73 23.76
CA ARG A 122 4.10 8.63 22.68
C ARG A 122 4.56 9.28 21.38
N SER A 123 5.27 10.42 21.45
CA SER A 123 5.78 11.10 20.26
C SER A 123 6.95 10.34 19.62
N GLN A 124 7.79 9.67 20.42
CA GLN A 124 8.86 8.79 19.93
C GLN A 124 8.32 7.63 19.07
N ALA A 125 7.23 6.98 19.48
CA ALA A 125 6.62 5.90 18.70
C ALA A 125 6.13 6.34 17.31
N LYS A 126 5.62 7.59 17.20
CA LYS A 126 5.19 8.15 15.91
C LYS A 126 6.39 8.48 15.00
N THR A 127 7.50 8.93 15.57
CA THR A 127 8.75 9.18 14.84
C THR A 127 9.33 7.88 14.28
N GLN A 128 9.27 6.78 15.03
CA GLN A 128 9.70 5.46 14.55
C GLN A 128 8.85 4.98 13.35
N ALA A 129 7.52 5.11 13.42
CA ALA A 129 6.64 4.75 12.30
C ALA A 129 6.90 5.60 11.04
N PHE A 130 7.31 6.86 11.20
CA PHE A 130 7.71 7.71 10.07
C PHE A 130 9.04 7.26 9.45
N GLN A 131 10.02 6.88 10.27
CA GLN A 131 11.30 6.33 9.80
C GLN A 131 11.09 5.00 9.05
N GLU A 132 10.25 4.10 9.55
CA GLU A 132 9.87 2.88 8.83
C GLU A 132 9.17 3.18 7.50
N GLY A 133 8.32 4.22 7.46
CA GLY A 133 7.67 4.68 6.23
C GLY A 133 8.67 5.16 5.19
N ILE A 134 9.68 5.94 5.59
CA ILE A 134 10.78 6.37 4.72
C ILE A 134 11.58 5.16 4.22
N ALA A 135 11.91 4.22 5.11
CA ALA A 135 12.66 3.02 4.74
C ALA A 135 11.89 2.15 3.72
N ARG A 136 10.58 1.97 3.88
CA ARG A 136 9.73 1.26 2.91
C ARG A 136 9.62 2.00 1.58
N SER A 137 9.51 3.33 1.61
CA SER A 137 9.49 4.14 0.39
C SER A 137 10.81 4.04 -0.36
N LEU A 138 11.95 4.16 0.33
CA LEU A 138 13.29 3.99 -0.26
C LEU A 138 13.49 2.58 -0.84
N ALA A 139 12.99 1.54 -0.19
CA ALA A 139 13.05 0.17 -0.69
C ALA A 139 12.25 -0.05 -2.00
N ARG A 140 11.24 0.78 -2.27
CA ARG A 140 10.44 0.72 -3.52
C ARG A 140 11.02 1.57 -4.66
N VAL A 141 11.97 2.46 -4.38
CA VAL A 141 12.61 3.31 -5.40
C VAL A 141 13.24 2.49 -6.54
N PRO A 142 14.00 1.41 -6.30
CA PRO A 142 14.59 0.62 -7.39
C PRO A 142 13.54 -0.06 -8.29
N GLN A 143 12.40 -0.44 -7.72
CA GLN A 143 11.27 -1.01 -8.48
C GLN A 143 10.57 0.05 -9.34
N ALA A 144 10.43 1.27 -8.82
CA ALA A 144 9.91 2.39 -9.61
C ALA A 144 10.84 2.75 -10.78
N VAL A 145 12.16 2.80 -10.54
CA VAL A 145 13.17 3.08 -11.58
C VAL A 145 13.17 2.00 -12.66
N SER A 146 13.21 0.72 -12.29
CA SER A 146 13.16 -0.39 -13.27
C SER A 146 11.85 -0.45 -14.06
N SER A 147 10.72 -0.04 -13.45
CA SER A 147 9.45 0.09 -14.16
C SER A 147 9.48 1.22 -15.18
N ILE A 148 10.07 2.36 -14.83
CA ILE A 148 10.26 3.51 -15.75
C ILE A 148 11.23 3.14 -16.88
N GLU A 149 12.33 2.44 -16.58
CA GLU A 149 13.31 1.96 -17.57
C GLU A 149 12.67 0.99 -18.56
N ARG A 150 11.79 0.09 -18.11
CA ARG A 150 11.05 -0.81 -19.01
C ARG A 150 10.04 -0.09 -19.90
N LEU A 151 9.44 1.00 -19.43
CA LEU A 151 8.54 1.84 -20.22
C LEU A 151 9.31 2.74 -21.21
N THR A 152 10.53 3.13 -20.87
CA THR A 152 11.39 3.99 -21.69
C THR A 152 12.25 3.19 -22.68
N SER A 153 12.51 1.92 -22.38
CA SER A 153 13.23 1.01 -23.28
C SER A 153 12.32 0.68 -24.46
N PRO A 154 12.71 1.02 -25.70
CA PRO A 154 11.94 0.61 -26.88
C PRO A 154 11.90 -0.92 -26.93
N PRO A 155 10.75 -1.54 -27.28
CA PRO A 155 10.70 -2.98 -27.43
C PRO A 155 11.72 -3.37 -28.50
N ALA A 156 12.63 -4.28 -28.16
CA ALA A 156 13.42 -5.03 -29.14
C ALA A 156 12.47 -6.01 -29.86
N GLY A 157 11.49 -5.44 -30.55
CA GLY A 157 10.57 -6.12 -31.43
C GLY A 157 11.12 -6.04 -32.85
N ASP A 158 11.11 -7.19 -33.50
CA ASP A 158 11.44 -7.35 -34.91
C ASP A 158 10.79 -6.22 -35.75
N PRO A 159 11.49 -5.59 -36.72
CA PRO A 159 11.00 -4.43 -37.47
C PRO A 159 9.67 -4.63 -38.23
N GLN A 160 9.09 -5.83 -38.22
CA GLN A 160 7.86 -6.17 -38.95
C GLN A 160 6.56 -6.13 -38.11
N GLU A 161 6.61 -5.97 -36.79
CA GLU A 161 5.40 -6.00 -35.96
C GLU A 161 4.63 -4.65 -35.91
N GLY A 162 5.28 -3.57 -36.34
CA GLY A 162 4.64 -2.26 -36.57
C GLY A 162 3.60 -2.25 -37.70
N SER A 163 3.48 -3.35 -38.47
CA SER A 163 2.50 -3.50 -39.54
C SER A 163 1.13 -4.04 -39.08
N LYS A 164 0.97 -4.48 -37.82
CA LYS A 164 -0.25 -5.15 -37.34
C LYS A 164 -1.27 -4.25 -36.64
N ASN A 165 -1.00 -2.96 -36.42
CA ASN A 165 -2.02 -2.08 -35.84
C ASN A 165 -2.91 -1.49 -36.95
N PRO A 166 -4.14 -2.00 -37.16
CA PRO A 166 -5.00 -1.55 -38.25
C PRO A 166 -5.40 -0.08 -38.08
N ALA A 167 -5.56 0.40 -36.84
CA ALA A 167 -5.95 1.79 -36.56
C ALA A 167 -4.82 2.79 -36.89
N LEU A 168 -3.56 2.41 -36.66
CA LEU A 168 -2.38 3.22 -37.02
C LEU A 168 -2.16 3.21 -38.54
N ALA A 169 -2.40 2.08 -39.20
CA ALA A 169 -2.32 1.97 -40.66
C ALA A 169 -3.44 2.73 -41.39
N GLU A 170 -4.59 2.93 -40.73
CA GLU A 170 -5.70 3.75 -41.20
C GLU A 170 -5.41 5.25 -41.02
N TRP A 171 -4.89 5.65 -39.86
CA TRP A 171 -4.49 7.04 -39.59
C TRP A 171 -3.40 7.55 -40.54
N HIS A 172 -2.38 6.73 -40.85
CA HIS A 172 -1.36 7.08 -41.84
C HIS A 172 -1.90 7.18 -43.28
N ARG A 173 -3.04 6.55 -43.57
CA ARG A 173 -3.70 6.60 -44.89
C ARG A 173 -4.66 7.78 -45.05
N SER A 174 -5.00 8.49 -43.96
CA SER A 174 -5.84 9.68 -44.00
C SER A 174 -5.05 10.93 -43.61
N PRO A 175 -4.24 11.52 -44.52
CA PRO A 175 -3.72 12.86 -44.31
C PRO A 175 -4.84 13.88 -44.56
N GLY A 176 -5.49 14.31 -43.47
CA GLY A 176 -6.28 15.54 -43.41
C GLY A 176 -7.62 15.55 -44.16
N ALA A 177 -8.71 15.66 -43.40
CA ALA A 177 -9.87 16.45 -43.80
C ALA A 177 -9.73 17.84 -43.14
#